data_AF-W7QDI0-F1
#
_entry.id   AF-W7QDI0-F1
#
_cell.length_a   1.000
_cell.length_b   1.000
_cell.length_c   1.000
_cell.angle_alpha   90.00
_cell.angle_beta   90.00
_cell.angle_gamma   90.00
#
_symmetry.space_group_name_H-M   'P 1'
#
loop_
_entity.id
_entity.type
_entity.pdbx_description
1 polymer ?
#
loop_
_entity_poly.entity_id
_entity_poly.type
_entity_poly.pdbx_seq_one_letter_code
_entity_poly.pdbx_strand_id
1 'polypeptide(L)'
;MGIPGALSNTPPGTALSPINLPVDEDGELLEETEQELMALSNLRQDDVVNYEVDRNIEHVQHRQGQVQRLSAAVVVDYREQRDEEGEWQRVPLTDVEIAQIERLVRQAMGFSPARGDEIEVVNSPFSRIVDDEEVLEWWQSPDVHNLALTLGRYLLVALGACWPIC
;
A
#
# COMPACT_ATOMS: atom_id res chain seq x y z
N MET A 1 -62.05 -22.19 20.22
CA MET A 1 -60.65 -21.83 20.51
C MET A 1 -60.57 -20.31 20.57
N GLY A 2 -61.09 -19.74 21.65
CA GLY A 2 -61.14 -18.29 21.85
C GLY A 2 -59.92 -17.86 22.63
N ILE A 3 -59.35 -16.74 22.25
CA ILE A 3 -58.46 -15.89 23.03
C ILE A 3 -59.31 -15.13 24.08
N PRO A 4 -59.16 -15.37 25.38
CA PRO A 4 -59.83 -14.59 26.42
C PRO A 4 -58.83 -13.96 27.39
N GLY A 5 -58.95 -12.66 27.63
CA GLY A 5 -58.29 -12.00 28.75
C GLY A 5 -57.21 -10.99 28.38
N ALA A 6 -57.53 -10.08 27.46
CA ALA A 6 -56.94 -8.75 27.54
C ALA A 6 -57.38 -8.10 28.86
N LEU A 7 -56.45 -7.36 29.48
CA LEU A 7 -56.65 -6.41 30.58
C LEU A 7 -56.75 -7.00 32.00
N SER A 8 -55.66 -7.60 32.48
CA SER A 8 -55.37 -7.64 33.93
C SER A 8 -54.10 -6.80 34.20
N ASN A 9 -54.23 -5.51 33.92
CA ASN A 9 -53.37 -4.49 34.50
C ASN A 9 -54.30 -3.46 35.14
N THR A 10 -54.99 -3.88 36.19
CA THR A 10 -55.64 -2.93 37.08
C THR A 10 -54.50 -2.37 37.94
N PRO A 11 -54.15 -1.08 37.82
CA PRO A 11 -53.15 -0.50 38.69
C PRO A 11 -53.59 -0.71 40.14
N PRO A 12 -52.68 -1.11 41.06
CA PRO A 12 -53.02 -1.17 42.47
C PRO A 12 -53.61 0.20 42.86
N GLY A 13 -54.71 0.17 43.61
CA GLY A 13 -55.44 1.37 43.98
C GLY A 13 -54.49 2.44 44.51
N THR A 14 -54.76 3.70 44.12
CA THR A 14 -53.99 4.86 44.57
C THR A 14 -53.86 4.79 46.09
N ALA A 15 -52.64 4.56 46.59
CA ALA A 15 -52.39 4.55 48.02
C ALA A 15 -52.88 5.89 48.59
N LEU A 16 -53.78 5.85 49.57
CA LEU A 16 -54.19 7.07 50.27
C LEU A 16 -52.95 7.65 50.96
N SER A 17 -52.61 8.89 50.61
CA SER A 17 -51.50 9.59 51.27
C SER A 17 -51.76 9.63 52.79
N PRO A 18 -50.73 9.44 53.65
CA PRO A 18 -50.88 9.31 55.12
C PRO A 18 -51.58 10.48 55.84
N ILE A 19 -51.90 11.55 55.12
CA ILE A 19 -52.52 12.78 55.59
C ILE A 19 -54.06 12.71 55.58
N ASN A 20 -54.68 11.75 54.88
CA ASN A 20 -56.14 11.69 54.68
C ASN A 20 -56.77 10.38 55.21
N LEU A 21 -56.18 9.80 56.25
CA LEU A 21 -56.67 8.56 56.85
C LEU A 21 -57.89 8.85 57.75
N PRO A 22 -59.02 8.14 57.59
CA PRO A 22 -60.15 8.30 58.49
C PRO A 22 -59.77 7.83 59.90
N VAL A 23 -59.99 8.72 60.88
CA VAL A 23 -59.72 8.50 62.30
C VAL A 23 -61.02 8.55 63.09
N ASP A 24 -61.06 7.80 64.18
CA ASP A 24 -62.19 7.72 65.11
C ASP A 24 -62.28 8.97 65.99
N GLU A 25 -63.37 9.10 66.76
CA GLU A 25 -63.64 10.25 67.64
C GLU A 25 -62.51 10.49 68.68
N ASP A 26 -61.71 9.45 68.95
CA ASP A 26 -60.55 9.43 69.86
C ASP A 26 -59.21 9.70 69.14
N GLY A 27 -59.22 9.90 67.82
CA GLY A 27 -58.04 10.21 67.00
C GLY A 27 -57.19 8.99 66.60
N GLU A 28 -57.68 7.77 66.82
CA GLU A 28 -57.05 6.51 66.36
C GLU A 28 -57.52 6.11 64.97
N LEU A 29 -56.70 5.35 64.23
CA LEU A 29 -57.01 4.90 62.88
C LEU A 29 -58.02 3.74 62.94
N LEU A 30 -59.04 3.79 62.08
CA LEU A 30 -59.98 2.69 61.91
C LEU A 30 -59.24 1.37 61.61
N GLU A 31 -59.60 0.28 62.29
CA GLU A 31 -58.97 -1.05 62.14
C GLU A 31 -58.91 -1.54 60.67
N GLU A 32 -59.93 -1.21 59.87
CA GLU A 32 -59.98 -1.53 58.44
C GLU A 32 -58.90 -0.79 57.63
N THR A 33 -58.56 0.43 58.03
CA THR A 33 -57.53 1.26 57.38
C THR A 33 -56.12 0.80 57.76
N GLU A 34 -55.93 0.34 59.00
CA GLU A 34 -54.67 -0.25 59.45
C GLU A 34 -54.37 -1.58 58.72
N GLN A 35 -55.39 -2.41 58.49
CA GLN A 35 -55.24 -3.65 57.72
C GLN A 35 -54.89 -3.39 56.24
N GLU A 36 -55.49 -2.37 55.63
CA GLU A 36 -55.21 -2.01 54.23
C GLU A 36 -53.80 -1.41 54.04
N LEU A 37 -53.32 -0.61 55.00
CA LEU A 37 -51.94 -0.12 55.06
C LEU A 37 -50.91 -1.24 55.27
N MET A 38 -51.24 -2.24 56.10
CA MET A 38 -50.39 -3.42 56.28
C MET A 38 -50.34 -4.33 55.03
N ALA A 39 -51.41 -4.37 54.24
CA ALA A 39 -51.42 -5.08 52.97
C ALA A 39 -50.55 -4.37 51.90
N LEU A 40 -50.56 -3.04 51.89
CA LEU A 40 -49.76 -2.23 50.96
C LEU A 40 -48.27 -2.17 51.33
N SER A 41 -47.91 -2.22 52.62
CA SER A 41 -46.50 -2.20 53.07
C SER A 41 -45.72 -3.47 52.68
N ASN A 42 -46.44 -4.55 52.33
CA ASN A 42 -45.87 -5.82 51.87
C ASN A 42 -45.70 -5.91 50.34
N LEU A 43 -46.06 -4.88 49.56
CA LEU A 43 -45.78 -4.85 48.11
C LEU A 43 -44.32 -4.44 47.85
N ARG A 44 -43.44 -5.43 47.71
CA ARG A 44 -42.08 -5.26 47.16
C ARG A 44 -42.08 -5.71 45.70
N GLN A 45 -41.77 -4.79 44.78
CA GLN A 45 -41.61 -5.07 43.35
C GLN A 45 -40.14 -4.90 42.98
N ASP A 46 -39.44 -6.02 42.82
CA ASP A 46 -38.05 -6.04 42.36
C ASP A 46 -38.06 -6.31 40.83
N ASP A 47 -37.60 -5.33 40.04
CA ASP A 47 -37.48 -5.45 38.58
C ASP A 47 -35.98 -5.54 38.20
N VAL A 48 -35.62 -6.60 37.47
CA VAL A 48 -34.23 -6.85 37.03
C VAL A 48 -34.22 -6.81 35.51
N VAL A 49 -33.77 -5.69 34.95
CA VAL A 49 -33.65 -5.52 33.49
C VAL A 49 -32.27 -5.98 33.04
N ASN A 50 -32.23 -7.04 32.23
CA ASN A 50 -31.01 -7.51 31.60
C ASN A 50 -30.84 -6.84 30.22
N TYR A 51 -29.72 -6.17 30.01
CA TYR A 51 -29.38 -5.54 28.74
C TYR A 51 -28.37 -6.42 28.00
N GLU A 52 -28.73 -6.85 26.78
CA GLU A 52 -27.76 -7.43 25.87
C GLU A 52 -27.03 -6.29 25.16
N VAL A 53 -25.72 -6.22 25.35
CA VAL A 53 -24.89 -5.20 24.71
C VAL A 53 -24.54 -5.66 23.29
N ASP A 54 -24.79 -4.80 22.31
CA ASP A 54 -24.40 -5.05 20.92
C ASP A 54 -22.88 -5.27 20.81
N ARG A 55 -22.48 -6.37 20.16
CA ARG A 55 -21.07 -6.70 19.93
C ARG A 55 -20.74 -6.47 18.46
N ASN A 56 -19.87 -5.51 18.17
CA ASN A 56 -19.25 -5.41 16.85
C ASN A 56 -18.02 -6.33 16.79
N ILE A 57 -18.04 -7.34 15.92
CA ILE A 57 -16.89 -8.22 15.67
C ILE A 57 -16.36 -7.93 14.28
N GLU A 58 -15.20 -7.26 14.20
CA GLU A 58 -14.52 -7.01 12.93
C GLU A 58 -13.47 -8.09 12.67
N HIS A 59 -13.64 -8.82 11.55
CA HIS A 59 -12.66 -9.78 11.07
C HIS A 59 -11.72 -9.10 10.06
N VAL A 60 -10.53 -8.69 10.51
CA VAL A 60 -9.50 -8.13 9.63
C VAL A 60 -8.55 -9.23 9.16
N GLN A 61 -8.83 -9.82 8.00
CA GLN A 61 -7.88 -10.73 7.34
C GLN A 61 -6.79 -9.95 6.64
N HIS A 62 -5.56 -10.05 7.16
CA HIS A 62 -4.40 -9.43 6.55
C HIS A 62 -3.92 -10.34 5.39
N ARG A 63 -3.88 -9.79 4.17
CA ARG A 63 -3.27 -10.50 3.04
C ARG A 63 -1.78 -10.70 3.33
N GLN A 64 -1.28 -11.92 3.10
CA GLN A 64 0.16 -12.21 3.18
C GLN A 64 0.88 -11.59 1.98
N GLY A 65 2.13 -11.13 2.18
CA GLY A 65 2.96 -10.54 1.11
C GLY A 65 2.89 -9.01 0.97
N GLN A 66 2.64 -8.27 2.06
CA GLN A 66 2.65 -6.80 2.03
C GLN A 66 4.09 -6.27 1.96
N VAL A 67 4.29 -5.23 1.16
CA VAL A 67 5.60 -4.59 1.01
C VAL A 67 5.91 -3.73 2.24
N GLN A 68 6.88 -4.16 3.05
CA GLN A 68 7.26 -3.45 4.27
C GLN A 68 8.06 -2.18 3.96
N ARG A 69 9.04 -2.26 3.06
CA ARG A 69 9.94 -1.16 2.68
C ARG A 69 10.44 -1.34 1.26
N LEU A 70 10.59 -0.24 0.53
CA LEU A 70 11.25 -0.17 -0.78
C LEU A 70 12.47 0.75 -0.69
N SER A 71 13.55 0.33 -1.34
CA SER A 71 14.77 1.12 -1.49
C SER A 71 15.17 1.10 -2.95
N ALA A 72 15.35 2.28 -3.54
CA ALA A 72 15.73 2.41 -4.95
C ALA A 72 16.89 3.40 -5.10
N ALA A 73 17.85 3.04 -5.95
CA ALA A 73 18.93 3.93 -6.36
C ALA A 73 18.88 4.08 -7.88
N VAL A 74 18.88 5.32 -8.35
CA VAL A 74 18.79 5.64 -9.78
C VAL A 74 20.02 6.44 -10.17
N VAL A 75 20.74 5.96 -11.18
CA VAL A 75 21.87 6.69 -11.75
C VAL A 75 21.47 7.17 -13.14
N VAL A 76 21.70 8.46 -13.41
CA VAL A 76 21.37 9.11 -14.68
C VAL A 76 22.66 9.55 -15.36
N ASP A 77 22.79 9.25 -16.65
CA ASP A 77 23.93 9.68 -17.48
C ASP A 77 23.83 11.17 -17.82
N TYR A 78 24.95 11.75 -18.26
CA TYR A 78 25.00 13.11 -18.76
C TYR A 78 24.26 13.22 -20.09
N ARG A 79 23.69 14.40 -20.36
CA ARG A 79 23.08 14.67 -21.66
C ARG A 79 24.13 15.12 -22.64
N GLU A 80 23.90 14.84 -23.91
CA GLU A 80 24.65 15.46 -24.99
C GLU A 80 23.99 16.78 -25.37
N GLN A 81 24.78 17.84 -25.42
CA GLN A 81 24.37 19.15 -25.87
C GLN A 81 25.42 19.67 -26.85
N ARG A 82 24.98 20.32 -27.93
CA ARG A 82 25.91 21.04 -28.81
C ARG A 82 26.29 22.36 -28.18
N ASP A 83 27.58 22.66 -28.17
CA ASP A 83 28.08 23.97 -27.81
C ASP A 83 27.88 25.00 -28.94
N GLU A 84 28.32 26.24 -28.70
CA GLU A 84 28.25 27.33 -29.66
C GLU A 84 29.14 27.12 -30.90
N GLU A 85 30.12 26.22 -30.81
CA GLU A 85 31.08 25.85 -31.86
C GLU A 85 30.60 24.63 -32.67
N GLY A 86 29.49 24.00 -32.25
CA GLY A 86 28.85 22.87 -32.93
C GLY A 86 29.37 21.51 -32.46
N GLU A 87 30.26 21.46 -31.47
CA GLU A 87 30.83 20.24 -30.91
C GLU A 87 29.86 19.61 -29.89
N TRP A 88 29.85 18.28 -29.82
CA TRP A 88 29.03 17.55 -28.85
C TRP A 88 29.72 17.51 -27.49
N GLN A 89 29.16 18.20 -26.51
CA GLN A 89 29.62 18.17 -25.13
C GLN A 89 28.68 17.35 -24.25
N ARG A 90 29.26 16.58 -23.32
CA ARG A 90 28.51 15.89 -22.27
C ARG A 90 28.34 16.83 -21.07
N VAL A 91 27.10 17.19 -20.77
CA VAL A 91 26.75 18.17 -19.74
C VAL A 91 25.93 17.47 -18.65
N PRO A 92 26.22 17.73 -17.35
CA PRO A 92 25.38 17.24 -16.27
C PRO A 92 23.97 17.83 -16.36
N LEU A 93 22.99 17.08 -15.84
CA LEU A 93 21.62 17.55 -15.70
C LEU A 93 21.56 18.61 -14.60
N THR A 94 20.64 19.55 -14.76
CA THR A 94 20.39 20.57 -13.74
C THR A 94 19.67 19.98 -12.53
N ASP A 95 19.80 20.64 -11.37
CA ASP A 95 19.14 20.19 -10.13
C ASP A 95 17.61 20.11 -10.26
N VAL A 96 17.01 20.99 -11.09
CA VAL A 96 15.58 21.00 -11.36
C VAL A 96 15.14 19.71 -12.06
N GLU A 97 15.93 19.23 -13.00
CA GLU A 97 15.64 18.02 -13.76
C GLU A 97 15.85 16.77 -12.91
N ILE A 98 16.90 16.76 -12.07
CA ILE A 98 17.13 15.70 -11.09
C ILE A 98 15.94 15.61 -10.12
N ALA A 99 15.47 16.73 -9.59
CA ALA A 99 14.29 16.79 -8.72
C ALA A 99 13.00 16.35 -9.45
N GLN A 100 12.90 16.59 -10.76
CA GLN A 100 11.77 16.10 -11.55
C GLN A 100 11.81 14.58 -11.73
N ILE A 101 12.99 14.03 -12.04
CA ILE A 101 13.19 12.58 -12.14
C ILE A 101 12.86 11.92 -10.81
N GLU A 102 13.37 12.46 -9.71
CA GLU A 102 13.09 11.93 -8.37
C GLU A 102 11.59 11.88 -8.07
N ARG A 103 10.85 12.96 -8.36
CA ARG A 103 9.38 12.99 -8.19
C ARG A 103 8.68 11.93 -9.03
N LEU A 104 9.09 11.76 -10.28
CA LEU A 104 8.50 10.76 -11.18
C LEU A 104 8.75 9.34 -10.66
N VAL A 105 9.97 9.04 -10.21
CA VAL A 105 10.31 7.71 -9.68
C VAL A 105 9.55 7.45 -8.38
N ARG A 106 9.47 8.42 -7.46
CA ARG A 106 8.67 8.32 -6.23
C ARG A 106 7.21 7.97 -6.53
N GLN A 107 6.62 8.61 -7.55
CA GLN A 107 5.24 8.34 -7.94
C GLN A 107 5.08 6.97 -8.61
N ALA A 108 6.01 6.58 -9.49
CA ALA A 108 5.96 5.30 -10.20
C ALA A 108 6.04 4.10 -9.25
N MET A 109 6.82 4.19 -8.17
CA MET A 109 6.98 3.10 -7.20
C MET A 109 5.95 3.10 -6.07
N GLY A 110 5.10 4.13 -5.97
CA GLY A 110 4.17 4.30 -4.85
C GLY A 110 4.91 4.58 -3.53
N PHE A 111 5.90 5.48 -3.57
CA PHE A 111 6.71 5.87 -2.41
C PHE A 111 5.84 6.23 -1.22
N SER A 112 6.14 5.63 -0.06
CA SER A 112 5.45 5.94 1.19
C SER A 112 6.45 6.22 2.32
N PRO A 113 6.45 7.43 2.89
CA PRO A 113 7.31 7.73 4.04
C PRO A 113 6.87 6.94 5.29
N ALA A 114 5.59 6.56 5.40
CA ALA A 114 5.08 5.74 6.51
C ALA A 114 5.61 4.29 6.46
N ARG A 115 5.95 3.78 5.27
CA ARG A 115 6.64 2.49 5.10
C ARG A 115 8.16 2.57 5.30
N GLY A 116 8.70 3.79 5.42
CA GLY A 116 10.14 4.01 5.52
C GLY A 116 10.87 3.79 4.20
N ASP A 117 10.22 4.10 3.08
CA ASP A 117 10.84 4.00 1.75
C ASP A 117 11.94 5.05 1.57
N GLU A 118 12.95 4.70 0.78
CA GLU A 118 14.09 5.57 0.48
C GLU A 118 14.43 5.54 -1.00
N ILE A 119 14.81 6.69 -1.53
CA ILE A 119 15.25 6.87 -2.91
C ILE A 119 16.45 7.79 -2.96
N GLU A 120 17.44 7.42 -3.78
CA GLU A 120 18.59 8.27 -4.09
C GLU A 120 18.76 8.36 -5.60
N VAL A 121 18.97 9.58 -6.11
CA VAL A 121 19.19 9.84 -7.53
C VAL A 121 20.54 10.53 -7.71
N VAL A 122 21.44 9.89 -8.45
CA VAL A 122 22.80 10.40 -8.70
C VAL A 122 23.00 10.65 -10.18
N ASN A 123 23.64 11.76 -10.50
CA ASN A 123 24.05 12.07 -11.86
C ASN A 123 25.54 11.79 -12.07
N SER A 124 25.86 10.83 -12.92
CA SER A 124 27.24 10.39 -13.17
C SER A 124 27.43 10.04 -14.63
N PRO A 125 28.57 10.42 -15.24
CA PRO A 125 28.85 10.05 -16.62
C PRO A 125 29.05 8.53 -16.73
N PHE A 126 28.43 7.91 -17.71
CA PHE A 126 28.61 6.48 -17.99
C PHE A 126 29.85 6.25 -18.84
N SER A 127 30.55 5.14 -18.59
CA SER A 127 31.56 4.63 -19.48
C SER A 127 30.86 3.98 -20.68
N ARG A 128 30.91 4.62 -21.84
CA ARG A 128 30.51 3.95 -23.07
C ARG A 128 31.64 3.03 -23.49
N ILE A 129 31.32 1.75 -23.66
CA ILE A 129 32.13 0.88 -24.50
C ILE A 129 31.81 1.40 -25.90
N VAL A 130 32.64 2.33 -26.38
CA VAL A 130 32.65 2.61 -27.80
C VAL A 130 33.19 1.32 -28.37
N ASP A 131 32.31 0.52 -28.98
CA ASP A 131 32.76 -0.40 -30.00
C ASP A 131 33.34 0.51 -31.08
N ASP A 132 34.62 0.84 -30.91
CA ASP A 132 35.44 1.31 -32.00
C ASP A 132 35.46 0.12 -32.96
N GLU A 133 34.41 0.02 -33.77
CA GLU A 133 34.54 -0.52 -35.11
C GLU A 133 35.56 0.41 -35.77
N GLU A 134 36.85 0.19 -35.46
CA GLU A 134 37.95 0.72 -36.24
C GLU A 134 37.55 0.37 -37.65
N VAL A 135 37.22 1.38 -38.46
CA VAL A 135 36.85 1.17 -39.86
C VAL A 135 38.13 0.71 -40.53
N LEU A 136 38.41 -0.59 -40.42
CA LEU A 136 39.59 -1.19 -40.99
C LEU A 136 39.52 -0.92 -42.48
N GLU A 137 40.59 -0.36 -43.02
CA GLU A 137 40.69 -0.22 -44.47
C GLU A 137 40.54 -1.63 -45.08
N TRP A 138 39.90 -1.71 -46.25
CA TRP A 138 39.50 -3.00 -46.84
C TRP A 138 40.65 -4.02 -46.95
N TRP A 139 41.89 -3.56 -47.14
CA TRP A 139 43.09 -4.41 -47.23
C TRP A 139 43.60 -4.92 -45.88
N GLN A 140 43.28 -4.23 -44.77
CA GLN A 140 43.70 -4.57 -43.41
C GLN A 140 42.82 -5.67 -42.80
N SER A 141 41.70 -5.99 -43.44
CA SER A 141 40.81 -7.05 -43.01
C SER A 141 41.56 -8.41 -42.95
N PRO A 142 41.39 -9.18 -41.86
CA PRO A 142 42.00 -10.51 -41.72
C PRO A 142 41.62 -11.45 -42.88
N ASP A 143 40.43 -11.28 -43.44
CA ASP A 143 39.92 -12.08 -44.55
C ASP A 143 40.70 -11.82 -45.84
N VAL A 144 41.02 -10.56 -46.16
CA VAL A 144 41.81 -10.22 -47.36
C VAL A 144 43.23 -10.72 -47.23
N HIS A 145 43.85 -10.65 -46.05
CA HIS A 145 45.17 -11.23 -45.82
C HIS A 145 45.18 -12.76 -46.01
N ASN A 146 44.18 -13.46 -45.48
CA ASN A 146 44.05 -14.91 -45.66
C ASN A 146 43.81 -15.30 -47.12
N LEU A 147 42.98 -14.53 -47.83
CA LEU A 147 42.75 -14.71 -49.26
C LEU A 147 44.05 -14.49 -50.06
N ALA A 148 44.79 -13.42 -49.76
CA ALA A 148 46.04 -13.08 -50.41
C ALA A 148 47.11 -14.16 -50.20
N LEU A 149 47.27 -14.66 -48.98
CA LEU A 149 48.18 -15.77 -48.67
C LEU A 149 47.77 -17.06 -49.39
N THR A 150 46.47 -17.35 -49.46
CA THR A 150 45.94 -18.53 -50.16
C THR A 150 46.20 -18.46 -51.66
N LEU A 151 45.91 -17.31 -52.29
CA LEU A 151 46.19 -17.07 -53.70
C LEU A 151 47.69 -17.11 -53.99
N GLY A 152 48.52 -16.50 -53.13
CA GLY A 152 49.97 -16.56 -53.23
C GLY A 152 50.51 -17.99 -53.17
N ARG A 153 49.97 -18.83 -52.27
CA ARG A 153 50.33 -20.26 -52.19
C ARG A 153 50.03 -21.00 -53.49
N TYR A 154 48.83 -20.83 -54.05
CA TYR A 154 48.47 -21.49 -55.31
C TYR A 154 49.25 -20.95 -56.51
N LEU A 155 49.58 -19.66 -56.52
CA LEU A 155 50.42 -19.05 -57.56
C LEU A 155 51.83 -19.64 -57.53
N LEU A 156 52.45 -19.80 -56.34
CA LEU A 156 53.75 -20.45 -56.21
C LEU A 156 53.74 -21.90 -56.70
N VAL A 157 52.68 -22.67 -56.40
CA VAL A 157 52.52 -24.04 -56.91
C VAL A 157 52.37 -24.04 -58.43
N ALA A 158 51.55 -23.13 -58.99
CA ALA A 158 51.33 -23.04 -60.43
C ALA A 158 52.60 -22.63 -61.18
N LEU A 159 53.36 -21.65 -60.66
CA LEU A 159 54.67 -21.29 -61.22
C LEU A 159 55.67 -22.43 -61.09
N GLY A 160 55.74 -23.10 -59.93
CA GLY A 160 56.62 -24.24 -59.73
C GLY A 160 56.28 -25.45 -60.61
N ALA A 161 55.01 -25.65 -60.95
CA ALA A 161 54.56 -26.70 -61.87
C ALA A 161 54.70 -26.31 -63.36
N CYS A 162 54.62 -25.02 -63.69
CA CYS A 162 54.77 -24.52 -65.06
C CYS A 162 56.25 -24.33 -65.45
N TRP A 163 57.10 -23.93 -64.51
CA TRP A 163 58.55 -23.76 -64.69
C TRP A 163 59.28 -24.99 -65.26
N PRO A 164 58.95 -26.24 -64.91
CA PRO A 164 59.60 -27.42 -65.49
C PRO A 164 59.04 -27.88 -66.85
N ILE A 165 58.02 -27.23 -67.42
CA ILE A 165 57.32 -27.67 -68.64
C ILE A 165 57.49 -26.68 -69.83
N CYS A 166 58.25 -25.60 -69.65
CA CYS A 166 58.69 -24.69 -70.73
C CYS A 166 60.19 -24.75 -70.97
#